data_AF-A0A2T1AAL4-F1
#
_entry.id   AF-A0A2T1AAL4-F1
#
_cell.length_a   1.000
_cell.length_b   1.000
_cell.length_c   1.000
_cell.angle_alpha   90.00
_cell.angle_beta   90.00
_cell.angle_gamma   90.00
#
_symmetry.space_group_name_H-M   'P 1'
#
loop_
_entity.id
_entity.type
_entity.pdbx_description
1 polymer ?
#
loop_
_entity_poly.entity_id
_entity_poly.type
_entity_poly.pdbx_seq_one_letter_code
_entity_poly.pdbx_strand_id
1 'polypeptide(L)'
;MIRNVLAAIGLIVHLSTPAAACGISSEELKISLIGDWQVSNGFGTLSFNGRTMPLPSGNSTSAKIVPTENGLAVTGGAAPGTYDMDFIEDARFVLDAPSQTILDQGEAWFGEHPEIITDEELAIVAGCGTGQMLPQLQVSGTFEDAEGQVDFEVYLFVLDQATMYGIMSGNLLSMGGTAKRVTRWTR
;
A
#
# COMPACT_ATOMS: atom_id res chain seq x y z
N MET A 1 29.65 -56.40 13.08
CA MET A 1 29.35 -54.95 13.14
C MET A 1 28.72 -54.54 11.81
N ILE A 2 27.40 -54.40 11.76
CA ILE A 2 26.66 -54.01 10.55
C ILE A 2 26.37 -52.51 10.65
N ARG A 3 26.81 -51.77 9.64
CA ARG A 3 26.82 -50.31 9.61
C ARG A 3 25.56 -49.86 8.85
N ASN A 4 24.55 -49.39 9.58
CA ASN A 4 23.34 -48.81 9.02
C ASN A 4 23.66 -47.44 8.40
N VAL A 5 23.38 -47.29 7.10
CA VAL A 5 23.42 -46.01 6.39
C VAL A 5 21.98 -45.53 6.27
N LEU A 6 21.60 -44.53 7.07
CA LEU A 6 20.36 -43.77 6.85
C LEU A 6 20.62 -42.77 5.71
N ALA A 7 19.95 -42.97 4.58
CA ALA A 7 19.81 -41.95 3.55
C ALA A 7 18.64 -41.04 3.93
N ALA A 8 18.93 -39.83 4.40
CA ALA A 8 17.93 -38.78 4.56
C ALA A 8 17.70 -38.12 3.19
N ILE A 9 16.51 -38.34 2.62
CA ILE A 9 16.04 -37.66 1.42
C ILE A 9 15.68 -36.23 1.83
N GLY A 10 16.49 -35.26 1.41
CA GLY A 10 16.21 -33.84 1.59
C GLY A 10 15.05 -33.42 0.69
N LEU A 11 13.94 -33.02 1.32
CA LEU A 11 12.82 -32.38 0.65
C LEU A 11 13.25 -30.95 0.26
N ILE A 12 13.57 -30.72 -1.01
CA ILE A 12 13.80 -29.36 -1.51
C ILE A 12 12.43 -28.71 -1.67
N VAL A 13 12.07 -27.86 -0.71
CA VAL A 13 10.92 -26.97 -0.86
C VAL A 13 11.37 -25.85 -1.81
N HIS A 14 10.92 -25.90 -3.06
CA HIS A 14 11.01 -24.75 -3.96
C HIS A 14 10.05 -23.69 -3.41
N LEU A 15 10.58 -22.78 -2.59
CA LEU A 15 9.95 -21.49 -2.33
C LEU A 15 9.89 -20.78 -3.69
N SER A 16 8.75 -20.91 -4.36
CA SER A 16 8.46 -20.16 -5.57
C SER A 16 8.31 -18.72 -5.11
N THR A 17 9.31 -17.88 -5.37
CA THR A 17 9.20 -16.44 -5.16
C THR A 17 7.94 -16.00 -5.91
N PRO A 18 7.00 -15.29 -5.26
CA PRO A 18 5.81 -14.81 -5.96
C PRO A 18 6.28 -14.03 -7.20
N ALA A 19 5.70 -14.37 -8.35
CA ALA A 19 6.03 -13.68 -9.58
C ALA A 19 5.67 -12.21 -9.41
N ALA A 20 6.62 -11.33 -9.74
CA ALA A 20 6.42 -9.90 -9.79
C ALA A 20 5.13 -9.59 -10.58
N ALA A 21 4.35 -8.61 -10.14
CA ALA A 21 3.14 -8.21 -10.87
C ALA A 21 3.46 -7.61 -12.25
N CYS A 22 4.70 -7.18 -12.47
CA CYS A 22 5.21 -6.72 -13.74
C CYS A 22 5.10 -7.80 -14.83
N GLY A 23 4.27 -7.51 -15.85
CA GLY A 23 4.02 -8.40 -16.98
C GLY A 23 2.79 -9.30 -16.84
N ILE A 24 2.10 -9.26 -15.70
CA ILE A 24 0.78 -9.89 -15.55
C ILE A 24 -0.28 -9.00 -16.21
N SER A 25 -1.23 -9.61 -16.94
CA SER A 25 -2.34 -8.86 -17.53
C SER A 25 -3.28 -8.26 -16.48
N SER A 26 -3.94 -7.14 -16.79
CA SER A 26 -4.91 -6.51 -15.89
C SER A 26 -6.03 -7.47 -15.48
N GLU A 27 -6.49 -8.34 -16.39
CA GLU A 27 -7.57 -9.30 -16.12
C GLU A 27 -7.13 -10.40 -15.13
N GLU A 28 -5.91 -10.91 -15.29
CA GLU A 28 -5.35 -11.88 -14.35
C GLU A 28 -5.09 -11.24 -12.98
N LEU A 29 -4.59 -10.00 -12.96
CA LEU A 29 -4.42 -9.24 -11.72
C LEU A 29 -5.77 -9.01 -11.02
N LYS A 30 -6.82 -8.59 -11.74
CA LYS A 30 -8.16 -8.40 -11.16
C LYS A 30 -8.61 -9.62 -10.36
N ILE A 31 -8.47 -10.80 -10.94
CA ILE A 31 -8.85 -12.06 -10.28
C ILE A 31 -7.94 -12.31 -9.07
N SER A 32 -6.62 -12.11 -9.21
CA SER A 32 -5.65 -12.41 -8.16
C SER A 32 -5.74 -11.51 -6.91
N LEU A 33 -6.31 -10.31 -7.07
CA LEU A 33 -6.43 -9.29 -6.02
C LEU A 33 -7.67 -9.46 -5.15
N ILE A 34 -8.67 -10.21 -5.61
CA ILE A 34 -9.91 -10.47 -4.85
C ILE A 34 -9.55 -11.23 -3.57
N GLY A 35 -10.03 -10.75 -2.43
CA GLY A 35 -9.78 -11.38 -1.15
C GLY A 35 -9.72 -10.41 0.01
N ASP A 36 -9.38 -10.95 1.18
CA ASP A 36 -9.17 -10.20 2.41
C ASP A 36 -7.72 -9.71 2.48
N TRP A 37 -7.53 -8.46 2.89
CA TRP A 37 -6.25 -7.78 2.96
C TRP A 37 -6.06 -7.15 4.34
N GLN A 38 -4.87 -7.35 4.90
CA GLN A 38 -4.41 -6.61 6.07
C GLN A 38 -3.78 -5.31 5.60
N VAL A 39 -4.31 -4.18 6.08
CA VAL A 39 -3.84 -2.83 5.75
C VAL A 39 -3.05 -2.28 6.93
N SER A 40 -1.79 -1.93 6.68
CA SER A 40 -0.92 -1.24 7.63
C SER A 40 -0.71 0.20 7.16
N ASN A 41 -1.00 1.16 8.03
CA ASN A 41 -0.84 2.58 7.74
C ASN A 41 0.41 3.08 8.47
N GLY A 42 1.48 3.28 7.71
CA GLY A 42 2.75 3.74 8.23
C GLY A 42 2.80 5.25 8.47
N PHE A 43 4.03 5.74 8.57
CA PHE A 43 4.35 7.15 8.68
C PHE A 43 3.71 7.96 7.54
N GLY A 44 3.40 9.22 7.86
CA GLY A 44 2.77 10.14 6.94
C GLY A 44 3.04 11.60 7.27
N THR A 45 2.27 12.48 6.65
CA THR A 45 2.27 13.91 6.94
C THR A 45 0.88 14.47 7.06
N LEU A 46 0.75 15.52 7.87
CA LEU A 46 -0.45 16.33 8.03
C LEU A 46 -0.11 17.75 7.61
N SER A 47 -0.80 18.24 6.59
CA SER A 47 -0.71 19.61 6.11
C SER A 47 -1.95 20.37 6.55
N PHE A 48 -1.76 21.44 7.32
CA PHE A 48 -2.83 22.28 7.84
C PHE A 48 -2.36 23.72 7.99
N ASN A 49 -3.16 24.69 7.50
CA ASN A 49 -2.83 26.12 7.54
C ASN A 49 -1.43 26.46 6.99
N GLY A 50 -1.04 25.83 5.87
CA GLY A 50 0.25 26.03 5.21
C GLY A 50 1.45 25.48 5.98
N ARG A 51 1.23 24.66 7.02
CA ARG A 51 2.28 23.96 7.76
C ARG A 51 2.12 22.47 7.55
N THR A 52 3.23 21.80 7.25
CA THR A 52 3.29 20.33 7.18
C THR A 52 4.01 19.80 8.41
N MET A 53 3.38 18.85 9.09
CA MET A 53 3.94 18.18 10.25
C MET A 53 3.94 16.65 10.03
N PRO A 54 4.86 15.93 10.67
CA PRO A 54 4.86 14.48 10.65
C PRO A 54 3.59 13.92 11.28
N LEU A 55 3.12 12.83 10.70
CA LEU A 55 1.98 12.07 11.18
C LEU A 55 2.46 10.65 11.51
N PRO A 56 2.51 10.25 12.80
CA PRO A 56 3.01 8.93 13.20
C PRO A 56 2.12 7.82 12.66
N SER A 57 2.63 6.60 12.53
CA SER A 57 1.89 5.44 12.02
C SER A 57 0.47 5.30 12.61
N GLY A 58 -0.46 4.96 11.74
CA GLY A 58 -1.85 4.76 12.07
C GLY A 58 -2.13 3.34 12.52
N ASN A 59 -3.36 3.10 12.98
CA ASN A 59 -3.81 1.75 13.28
C ASN A 59 -3.84 0.89 12.01
N SER A 60 -3.55 -0.40 12.18
CA SER A 60 -3.79 -1.39 11.14
C SER A 60 -5.29 -1.70 11.05
N THR A 61 -5.78 -1.92 9.84
CA THR A 61 -7.19 -2.20 9.53
C THR A 61 -7.29 -3.39 8.60
N SER A 62 -8.49 -3.95 8.39
CA SER A 62 -8.74 -4.95 7.35
C SER A 62 -9.57 -4.35 6.24
N ALA A 63 -9.25 -4.70 5.00
CA ALA A 63 -10.02 -4.36 3.82
C ALA A 63 -10.31 -5.63 3.01
N LYS A 64 -11.32 -5.59 2.16
CA LYS A 64 -11.66 -6.68 1.25
C LYS A 64 -11.86 -6.14 -0.14
N ILE A 65 -11.14 -6.72 -1.10
CA ILE A 65 -11.33 -6.45 -2.52
C ILE A 65 -12.35 -7.44 -3.06
N VAL A 66 -13.40 -6.93 -3.70
CA VAL A 66 -14.53 -7.70 -4.24
C VAL A 66 -14.71 -7.39 -5.73
N PRO A 67 -15.17 -8.37 -6.53
CA PRO A 67 -15.51 -8.11 -7.93
C PRO A 67 -16.80 -7.27 -8.02
N THR A 68 -16.86 -6.40 -9.04
CA THR A 68 -18.07 -5.70 -9.47
C THR A 68 -18.41 -6.09 -10.91
N GLU A 69 -19.53 -5.57 -11.44
CA GLU A 69 -19.90 -5.80 -12.84
C GLU A 69 -18.83 -5.32 -13.83
N ASN A 70 -18.13 -4.22 -13.48
CA ASN A 70 -17.21 -3.53 -14.38
C ASN A 70 -15.74 -3.55 -13.92
N GLY A 71 -15.43 -4.12 -12.75
CA GLY A 71 -14.08 -4.08 -12.21
C GLY A 71 -13.97 -4.62 -10.79
N LEU A 72 -13.26 -3.86 -9.95
CA LEU A 72 -13.07 -4.17 -8.54
C LEU A 72 -13.68 -3.07 -7.69
N ALA A 73 -14.05 -3.43 -6.47
CA ALA A 73 -14.34 -2.48 -5.41
C ALA A 73 -13.66 -2.94 -4.13
N VAL A 74 -13.43 -2.00 -3.23
CA VAL A 74 -12.91 -2.26 -1.90
C VAL A 74 -13.92 -1.90 -0.84
N THR A 75 -14.04 -2.74 0.17
CA THR A 75 -14.83 -2.48 1.37
C THR A 75 -13.98 -2.63 2.63
N GLY A 76 -14.30 -1.87 3.67
CA GLY A 76 -13.52 -1.80 4.90
C GLY A 76 -12.33 -0.85 4.79
N GLY A 77 -11.27 -1.13 5.53
CA GLY A 77 -10.14 -0.22 5.71
C GLY A 77 -10.45 0.87 6.74
N ALA A 78 -9.87 2.05 6.54
CA ALA A 78 -10.10 3.21 7.41
C ALA A 78 -11.39 3.98 7.04
N ALA A 79 -11.84 3.90 5.79
CA ALA A 79 -13.04 4.59 5.31
C ALA A 79 -14.26 3.64 5.32
N PRO A 80 -15.37 3.99 5.99
CA PRO A 80 -16.59 3.19 5.94
C PRO A 80 -17.19 3.23 4.54
N GLY A 81 -17.69 2.09 4.04
CA GLY A 81 -18.38 2.00 2.75
C GLY A 81 -17.82 0.95 1.80
N THR A 82 -18.16 1.11 0.52
CA THR A 82 -17.62 0.34 -0.60
C THR A 82 -17.30 1.32 -1.72
N TYR A 83 -16.09 1.24 -2.25
CA TYR A 83 -15.55 2.20 -3.21
C TYR A 83 -14.96 1.48 -4.41
N ASP A 84 -15.23 1.99 -5.60
CA ASP A 84 -14.68 1.42 -6.82
C ASP A 84 -13.15 1.55 -6.84
N MET A 85 -12.51 0.53 -7.43
CA MET A 85 -11.07 0.41 -7.55
C MET A 85 -10.70 0.26 -9.02
N ASP A 86 -9.93 1.21 -9.53
CA ASP A 86 -9.58 1.31 -10.94
C ASP A 86 -8.08 1.10 -11.16
N PHE A 87 -7.73 0.46 -12.27
CA PHE A 87 -6.35 0.43 -12.74
C PHE A 87 -6.04 1.75 -13.45
N ILE A 88 -4.88 2.35 -13.13
CA ILE A 88 -4.42 3.60 -13.74
C ILE A 88 -3.02 3.44 -14.32
N GLU A 89 -2.67 4.29 -15.29
CA GLU A 89 -1.40 4.20 -16.02
C GLU A 89 -0.24 4.96 -15.37
N ASP A 90 -0.54 6.06 -14.67
CA ASP A 90 0.47 6.97 -14.08
C ASP A 90 -0.07 7.59 -12.78
N ALA A 91 0.06 6.88 -11.67
CA ALA A 91 -0.15 7.45 -10.35
C ALA A 91 0.99 8.42 -10.06
N ARG A 92 0.64 9.69 -9.93
CA ARG A 92 1.57 10.69 -9.43
C ARG A 92 1.20 10.99 -8.01
N PHE A 93 1.86 10.32 -7.07
CA PHE A 93 1.73 10.69 -5.68
C PHE A 93 3.06 11.16 -5.12
N VAL A 94 2.95 12.18 -4.28
CA VAL A 94 4.05 12.74 -3.52
C VAL A 94 3.57 12.76 -2.08
N LEU A 95 4.24 11.98 -1.22
CA LEU A 95 4.17 12.26 0.21
C LEU A 95 4.85 13.63 0.38
N ASP A 96 4.11 14.63 0.84
CA ASP A 96 4.70 15.95 1.09
C ASP A 96 5.76 15.75 2.16
N ALA A 97 7.04 15.75 1.77
CA ALA A 97 8.11 15.41 2.68
C ALA A 97 8.10 16.46 3.80
N PRO A 98 8.03 16.04 5.07
CA PRO A 98 8.34 16.96 6.15
C PRO A 98 9.81 17.38 6.01
N SER A 99 10.27 18.41 6.72
CA SER A 99 11.67 18.85 6.59
C SER A 99 12.63 17.67 6.76
N GLN A 100 13.78 17.68 6.07
CA GLN A 100 14.77 16.59 6.15
C GLN A 100 15.12 16.22 7.60
N THR A 101 15.14 17.23 8.48
CA THR A 101 15.31 17.05 9.93
C THR A 101 14.29 16.10 10.55
N ILE A 102 13.03 16.14 10.14
CA ILE A 102 11.97 15.25 10.63
C ILE A 102 12.15 13.82 10.13
N LEU A 103 12.62 13.64 8.89
CA LEU A 103 12.93 12.31 8.36
C LEU A 103 14.12 11.68 9.10
N ASP A 104 15.16 12.48 9.34
CA ASP A 104 16.38 12.02 10.01
C ASP A 104 16.20 11.81 11.52
N GLN A 105 15.33 12.62 12.17
CA GLN A 105 15.06 12.54 13.62
C GLN A 105 13.74 11.83 13.94
N GLY A 106 13.09 11.23 12.93
CA GLY A 106 11.77 10.62 13.08
C GLY A 106 11.73 9.57 14.19
N GLU A 107 12.77 8.75 14.32
CA GLU A 107 12.86 7.74 15.39
C GLU A 107 12.85 8.38 16.78
N ALA A 108 13.58 9.48 16.96
CA ALA A 108 13.65 10.18 18.25
C ALA A 108 12.32 10.85 18.63
N TRP A 109 11.48 11.21 17.65
CA TRP A 109 10.24 11.96 17.88
C TRP A 109 8.99 11.09 17.85
N PHE A 110 8.98 10.02 17.05
CA PHE A 110 7.83 9.16 16.81
C PHE A 110 8.07 7.70 17.22
N GLY A 111 9.30 7.35 17.61
CA GLY A 111 9.68 5.98 17.98
C GLY A 111 9.83 5.04 16.78
N GLU A 112 9.80 5.57 15.56
CA GLU A 112 9.92 4.83 14.30
C GLU A 112 10.68 5.63 13.25
N HIS A 113 11.41 4.95 12.38
CA HIS A 113 12.01 5.57 11.21
C HIS A 113 10.99 5.64 10.05
N PRO A 114 10.79 6.82 9.43
CA PRO A 114 9.98 6.93 8.22
C PRO A 114 10.56 6.09 7.07
N GLU A 115 9.94 4.94 6.77
CA GLU A 115 10.26 4.15 5.57
C GLU A 115 9.39 4.61 4.39
N ILE A 116 9.91 5.57 3.62
CA ILE A 116 9.29 6.04 2.39
C ILE A 116 10.07 5.43 1.22
N ILE A 117 9.42 4.57 0.45
CA ILE A 117 10.01 3.92 -0.73
C ILE A 117 9.55 4.69 -1.96
N THR A 118 10.49 5.11 -2.80
CA THR A 118 10.21 5.76 -4.09
C THR A 118 9.79 4.75 -5.16
N ASP A 119 9.12 5.21 -6.22
CA ASP A 119 8.66 4.34 -7.31
C ASP A 119 9.80 3.56 -7.98
N GLU A 120 10.98 4.19 -8.11
CA GLU A 120 12.19 3.55 -8.65
C GLU A 120 12.67 2.42 -7.73
N GLU A 121 12.65 2.63 -6.41
CA GLU A 121 12.99 1.61 -5.43
C GLU A 121 11.94 0.48 -5.40
N LEU A 122 10.65 0.80 -5.58
CA LEU A 122 9.59 -0.22 -5.66
C LEU A 122 9.76 -1.13 -6.87
N ALA A 123 10.09 -0.58 -8.04
CA ALA A 123 10.33 -1.38 -9.24
C ALA A 123 11.52 -2.34 -9.04
N ILE A 124 12.57 -1.91 -8.34
CA ILE A 124 13.72 -2.75 -7.97
C ILE A 124 13.29 -3.83 -6.97
N VAL A 125 12.53 -3.47 -5.94
CA VAL A 125 12.04 -4.41 -4.90
C VAL A 125 11.13 -5.48 -5.52
N ALA A 126 10.26 -5.10 -6.44
CA ALA A 126 9.38 -6.03 -7.15
C ALA A 126 10.11 -6.86 -8.22
N GLY A 127 11.36 -6.53 -8.57
CA GLY A 127 12.13 -7.26 -9.57
C GLY A 127 11.68 -7.03 -11.02
N CYS A 128 11.10 -5.87 -11.30
CA CYS A 128 10.66 -5.50 -12.64
C CYS A 128 11.85 -5.22 -13.57
N GLY A 129 11.73 -5.60 -14.85
CA GLY A 129 12.74 -5.28 -15.85
C GLY A 129 12.82 -3.77 -16.12
N THR A 130 13.96 -3.29 -16.64
CA THR A 130 14.14 -1.87 -17.00
C THR A 130 13.01 -1.40 -17.92
N GLY A 131 12.30 -0.34 -17.50
CA GLY A 131 11.20 0.25 -18.26
C GLY A 131 9.85 -0.44 -18.10
N GLN A 132 9.74 -1.49 -17.29
CA GLN A 132 8.44 -2.03 -16.88
C GLN A 132 7.91 -1.23 -15.69
N MET A 133 6.65 -0.79 -15.79
CA MET A 133 5.95 -0.14 -14.70
C MET A 133 5.15 -1.16 -13.90
N LEU A 134 5.11 -0.98 -12.59
CA LEU A 134 4.22 -1.74 -11.72
C LEU A 134 2.77 -1.41 -12.06
N PRO A 135 1.85 -2.40 -12.03
CA PRO A 135 0.42 -2.12 -12.08
C PRO A 135 0.01 -1.23 -10.92
N GLN A 136 -0.84 -0.25 -11.20
CA GLN A 136 -1.23 0.77 -10.24
C GLN A 136 -2.74 0.79 -10.11
N LEU A 137 -3.21 0.94 -8.88
CA LEU A 137 -4.62 1.00 -8.53
C LEU A 137 -4.91 2.33 -7.87
N GLN A 138 -6.11 2.85 -8.14
CA GLN A 138 -6.66 4.02 -7.48
C GLN A 138 -7.99 3.65 -6.84
N VAL A 139 -8.21 4.15 -5.62
CA VAL A 139 -9.50 4.16 -4.94
C VAL A 139 -9.76 5.57 -4.47
N SER A 140 -10.95 6.10 -4.70
CA SER A 140 -11.33 7.40 -4.15
C SER A 140 -12.76 7.41 -3.68
N GLY A 141 -13.08 8.36 -2.82
CA GLY A 141 -14.43 8.51 -2.31
C GLY A 141 -14.53 9.57 -1.23
N THR A 142 -15.70 9.62 -0.60
CA THR A 142 -16.00 10.57 0.46
C THR A 142 -16.70 9.84 1.60
N PHE A 143 -16.33 10.12 2.84
CA PHE A 143 -17.04 9.61 4.01
C PHE A 143 -17.19 10.68 5.09
N GLU A 144 -18.08 10.43 6.05
CA GLU A 144 -18.29 11.30 7.21
C GLU A 144 -17.49 10.76 8.40
N ASP A 145 -16.64 11.59 8.99
CA ASP A 145 -15.99 11.34 10.29
C ASP A 145 -16.58 12.27 11.36
N ALA A 146 -16.22 12.07 12.63
CA ALA A 146 -16.65 12.92 13.74
C ALA A 146 -16.24 14.40 13.55
N GLU A 147 -15.12 14.64 12.86
CA GLU A 147 -14.57 15.96 12.54
C GLU A 147 -15.17 16.57 11.26
N GLY A 148 -15.96 15.81 10.49
CA GLY A 148 -16.66 16.23 9.28
C GLY A 148 -16.38 15.36 8.06
N GLN A 149 -16.81 15.84 6.89
CA GLN A 149 -16.62 15.14 5.62
C GLN A 149 -15.15 15.08 5.21
N VAL A 150 -14.71 13.87 4.85
CA VAL A 150 -13.36 13.56 4.36
C VAL A 150 -13.43 13.07 2.93
N ASP A 151 -12.75 13.78 2.03
CA ASP A 151 -12.46 13.29 0.68
C ASP A 151 -11.17 12.49 0.74
N PHE A 152 -11.18 11.23 0.32
CA PHE A 152 -9.99 10.39 0.38
C PHE A 152 -9.62 9.83 -0.99
N GLU A 153 -8.35 9.49 -1.10
CA GLU A 153 -7.75 8.90 -2.28
C GLU A 153 -6.65 7.93 -1.85
N VAL A 154 -6.60 6.75 -2.46
CA VAL A 154 -5.58 5.74 -2.23
C VAL A 154 -4.98 5.35 -3.56
N TYR A 155 -3.65 5.42 -3.63
CA TYR A 155 -2.86 4.90 -4.74
C TYR A 155 -2.07 3.69 -4.25
N LEU A 156 -2.15 2.58 -4.99
CA LEU A 156 -1.44 1.34 -4.66
C LEU A 156 -0.66 0.85 -5.88
N PHE A 157 0.63 0.59 -5.68
CA PHE A 157 1.43 -0.25 -6.57
C PHE A 157 1.25 -1.71 -6.18
N VAL A 158 0.88 -2.53 -7.15
CA VAL A 158 0.81 -3.99 -6.98
C VAL A 158 2.22 -4.55 -7.16
N LEU A 159 2.86 -4.98 -6.07
CA LEU A 159 4.23 -5.51 -6.12
C LEU A 159 4.20 -6.97 -6.59
N ASP A 160 3.29 -7.73 -5.98
CA ASP A 160 2.96 -9.10 -6.34
C ASP A 160 1.49 -9.36 -5.98
N GLN A 161 1.02 -10.59 -6.17
CA GLN A 161 -0.38 -10.93 -5.90
C GLN A 161 -0.75 -10.83 -4.40
N ALA A 162 0.22 -10.85 -3.50
CA ALA A 162 0.06 -10.86 -2.05
C ALA A 162 0.45 -9.55 -1.34
N THR A 163 1.07 -8.62 -2.06
CA THR A 163 1.63 -7.39 -1.50
C THR A 163 1.33 -6.20 -2.40
N MET A 164 0.73 -5.17 -1.82
CA MET A 164 0.62 -3.84 -2.43
C MET A 164 1.22 -2.78 -1.51
N TYR A 165 1.74 -1.72 -2.11
CA TYR A 165 2.34 -0.59 -1.39
C TYR A 165 1.90 0.71 -2.05
N GLY A 166 1.61 1.74 -1.27
CA GLY A 166 1.43 3.07 -1.83
C GLY A 166 1.07 4.10 -0.78
N ILE A 167 0.24 5.07 -1.17
CA ILE A 167 -0.12 6.22 -0.33
C ILE A 167 -1.63 6.35 -0.24
N MET A 168 -2.10 6.62 0.97
CA MET A 168 -3.45 7.08 1.25
C MET A 168 -3.41 8.57 1.60
N SER A 169 -4.32 9.34 1.02
CA SER A 169 -4.57 10.76 1.30
C SER A 169 -6.01 10.95 1.78
N GLY A 170 -6.21 11.83 2.74
CA GLY A 170 -7.51 12.24 3.24
C GLY A 170 -7.54 13.75 3.46
N ASN A 171 -8.51 14.43 2.86
CA ASN A 171 -8.73 15.86 2.98
C ASN A 171 -10.00 16.13 3.78
N LEU A 172 -9.82 16.69 4.98
CA LEU A 172 -10.92 17.09 5.85
C LEU A 172 -11.47 18.45 5.38
N LEU A 173 -12.65 18.44 4.76
CA LEU A 173 -13.22 19.62 4.09
C LEU A 173 -13.60 20.73 5.07
N SER A 174 -14.03 20.37 6.27
CA SER A 174 -14.50 21.31 7.29
C SER A 174 -13.39 22.27 7.77
N MET A 175 -12.14 21.78 7.80
CA MET A 175 -11.00 22.51 8.34
C MET A 175 -9.93 22.81 7.27
N GLY A 176 -9.96 22.14 6.12
CA GLY A 176 -8.95 22.30 5.05
C GLY A 176 -7.60 21.67 5.40
N GLY A 177 -7.63 20.54 6.12
CA GLY A 177 -6.43 19.77 6.48
C GLY A 177 -6.28 18.54 5.59
N THR A 178 -5.06 18.24 5.16
CA THR A 178 -4.75 17.05 4.35
C THR A 178 -3.79 16.15 5.10
N ALA A 179 -4.22 14.92 5.37
CA ALA A 179 -3.37 13.86 5.90
C ALA A 179 -2.97 12.92 4.76
N LYS A 180 -1.68 12.60 4.64
CA LYS A 180 -1.15 11.59 3.72
C LYS A 180 -0.39 10.54 4.53
N ARG A 181 -0.45 9.27 4.15
CA ARG A 181 0.24 8.16 4.83
C ARG A 181 0.74 7.14 3.84
N VAL A 182 1.89 6.54 4.14
CA VAL A 182 2.29 5.28 3.53
C VAL A 182 1.31 4.19 3.94
N THR A 183 0.87 3.37 2.98
CA THR A 183 0.00 2.23 3.23
C THR A 183 0.58 0.97 2.60
N ARG A 184 0.51 -0.15 3.32
CA ARG A 184 0.94 -1.47 2.85
C ARG A 184 -0.19 -2.47 3.05
N TRP A 185 -0.50 -3.21 2.00
CA TRP A 185 -1.58 -4.19 1.99
C TRP A 185 -0.97 -5.56 1.79
N THR A 186 -1.26 -6.49 2.69
CA THR A 186 -0.71 -7.85 2.68
C THR A 186 -1.78 -8.90 2.89
N ARG A 187 -1.61 -10.10 2.32
CA ARG A 187 -2.45 -11.28 2.57
C ARG A 187 -1.65 -12.44 3.15
#